data_AF-A0A961XTC9-F1
#
_entry.id   AF-A0A961XTC9-F1
#
_cell.length_a   1.000
_cell.length_b   1.000
_cell.length_c   1.000
_cell.angle_alpha   90.00
_cell.angle_beta   90.00
_cell.angle_gamma   90.00
#
_symmetry.space_group_name_H-M   'P 1'
#
loop_
_entity.id
_entity.type
_entity.pdbx_description
1 polymer ?
#
loop_
_entity_poly.entity_id
_entity_poly.type
_entity_poly.pdbx_seq_one_letter_code
_entity_poly.pdbx_strand_id
1 'polypeptide(L)'
;MNAAEPSRSRLARIRATVADMDGAEVLRVDDGEFTRLSIRRGPDDWDDVIPIVRFEPAASFEEIEFFAAALHDMRFVLDALSRTAALVRELRFQPVSAGRSAPASVHGLAQPSAACPATEGGNSPASEERAAQRDAAGPASLPGDQPGVSDTAREAKAPPDYAAECAMKCEAPVFKKFLEECHGLERPLTDERVAVRVRSILDIKSRRELNEDPAAARRWRALVKDFDLWRKQDQGAR
;
A
#
# COMPACT_ATOMS: atom_id res chain seq x y z
N MET A 1 -10.02 -12.79 -42.86
CA MET A 1 -10.31 -13.99 -42.04
C MET A 1 -8.99 -14.62 -41.65
N ASN A 2 -8.49 -14.34 -40.44
CA ASN A 2 -7.20 -14.89 -40.00
C ASN A 2 -7.36 -16.37 -39.62
N ALA A 3 -6.42 -17.20 -40.06
CA ALA A 3 -6.36 -18.63 -39.76
C ALA A 3 -6.50 -18.88 -38.25
N ALA A 4 -7.25 -19.91 -37.87
CA ALA A 4 -7.47 -20.27 -36.48
C ALA A 4 -6.12 -20.56 -35.80
N GLU A 5 -5.71 -19.66 -34.91
CA GLU A 5 -4.50 -19.80 -34.11
C GLU A 5 -4.57 -21.11 -33.30
N PRO A 6 -3.54 -21.97 -33.34
CA PRO A 6 -3.51 -23.18 -32.53
C PRO A 6 -3.68 -22.85 -31.05
N SER A 7 -4.51 -23.61 -30.32
CA SER A 7 -4.87 -23.32 -28.92
C SER A 7 -3.65 -23.14 -28.00
N ARG A 8 -2.56 -23.87 -28.26
CA ARG A 8 -1.30 -23.76 -27.52
C ARG A 8 -0.63 -22.40 -27.70
N SER A 9 -0.59 -21.89 -28.95
CA SER A 9 -0.02 -20.58 -29.25
C SER A 9 -0.84 -19.46 -28.61
N ARG A 10 -2.17 -19.58 -28.67
CA ARG A 10 -3.08 -18.63 -28.03
C ARG A 10 -2.89 -18.58 -26.51
N LEU A 11 -2.77 -19.73 -25.87
CA LEU A 11 -2.53 -19.82 -24.42
C LEU A 11 -1.15 -19.23 -24.05
N ALA A 12 -0.12 -19.46 -24.86
CA ALA A 12 1.21 -18.88 -24.64
C ALA A 12 1.18 -17.35 -24.73
N ARG A 13 0.49 -16.78 -25.73
CA ARG A 13 0.32 -15.33 -25.85
C ARG A 13 -0.43 -14.75 -24.66
N ILE A 14 -1.54 -15.36 -24.25
CA ILE A 14 -2.33 -14.91 -23.10
C ILE A 14 -1.46 -14.89 -21.83
N ARG A 15 -0.66 -15.93 -21.59
CA ARG A 15 0.27 -15.99 -20.46
C ARG A 15 1.31 -14.87 -20.49
N ALA A 16 1.91 -14.62 -21.65
CA ALA A 16 2.87 -13.52 -21.81
C ALA A 16 2.23 -12.16 -21.52
N THR A 17 1.05 -11.89 -22.09
CA THR A 17 0.31 -10.65 -21.84
C THR A 17 -0.02 -10.45 -20.36
N VAL A 18 -0.46 -11.50 -19.66
CA VAL A 18 -0.76 -11.42 -18.22
C VAL A 18 0.50 -11.22 -17.38
N ALA A 19 1.63 -11.83 -17.78
CA ALA A 19 2.92 -11.67 -17.10
C ALA A 19 3.52 -10.27 -17.28
N ASP A 20 3.37 -9.65 -18.46
CA ASP A 20 3.82 -8.27 -18.69
C ASP A 20 3.05 -7.25 -17.84
N MET A 21 1.85 -7.61 -17.39
CA MET A 21 1.05 -6.83 -16.45
C MET A 21 1.35 -7.17 -14.99
N ASP A 22 2.38 -7.98 -14.67
CA ASP A 22 2.68 -8.32 -13.28
C ASP A 22 2.95 -7.07 -12.41
N GLY A 23 2.47 -7.10 -11.17
CA GLY A 23 2.47 -5.94 -10.28
C GLY A 23 1.52 -4.79 -10.67
N ALA A 24 0.84 -4.87 -11.82
CA ALA A 24 -0.22 -3.93 -12.17
C ALA A 24 -1.47 -4.20 -11.33
N GLU A 25 -2.04 -3.12 -10.80
CA GLU A 25 -3.30 -3.12 -10.04
C GLU A 25 -4.37 -2.39 -10.85
N VAL A 26 -5.51 -3.07 -11.03
CA VAL A 26 -6.69 -2.48 -11.68
C VAL A 26 -7.52 -1.80 -10.58
N LEU A 27 -7.75 -0.50 -10.76
CA LEU A 27 -8.48 0.35 -9.82
C LEU A 27 -9.78 0.78 -10.48
N ARG A 28 -10.89 0.62 -9.77
CA ARG A 28 -12.14 1.28 -10.13
C ARG A 28 -12.17 2.68 -9.54
N VAL A 29 -12.39 3.67 -10.39
CA VAL A 29 -12.51 5.08 -10.04
C VAL A 29 -13.88 5.56 -10.48
N ASP A 30 -14.66 6.06 -9.54
CA ASP A 30 -15.92 6.77 -9.81
C ASP A 30 -15.62 8.26 -9.70
N ASP A 31 -15.84 9.02 -10.77
CA ASP A 31 -15.63 10.46 -10.80
C ASP A 31 -16.93 11.28 -10.70
N GLY A 32 -18.05 10.61 -10.39
CA GLY A 32 -19.39 11.20 -10.27
C GLY A 32 -20.09 11.40 -11.61
N GLU A 33 -19.38 11.33 -12.74
CA GLU A 33 -19.96 11.42 -14.08
C GLU A 33 -19.90 10.05 -14.80
N PHE A 34 -18.80 9.32 -14.61
CA PHE A 34 -18.57 8.00 -15.16
C PHE A 34 -17.81 7.11 -14.17
N THR A 35 -17.95 5.80 -14.37
CA THR A 35 -17.02 4.84 -13.78
C THR A 35 -15.88 4.55 -14.76
N ARG A 36 -14.65 4.53 -14.27
CA ARG A 36 -13.44 4.21 -15.02
C ARG A 36 -12.65 3.09 -14.36
N LEU A 37 -12.00 2.27 -15.18
CA LEU A 37 -10.91 1.41 -14.72
C LEU A 37 -9.59 2.07 -15.06
N SER A 38 -8.70 2.10 -14.10
CA SER A 38 -7.35 2.63 -14.24
C SER A 38 -6.34 1.57 -13.83
N ILE A 39 -5.16 1.60 -14.44
CA ILE A 39 -4.05 0.74 -14.04
C ILE A 39 -3.04 1.58 -13.27
N ARG A 40 -2.65 1.08 -12.10
CA ARG A 40 -1.46 1.53 -11.37
C ARG A 40 -0.34 0.53 -11.59
N ARG A 41 0.85 1.01 -11.99
CA ARG A 41 2.05 0.19 -12.15
C ARG A 41 3.03 0.53 -11.04
N GLY A 42 3.00 -0.26 -9.96
CA GLY A 42 3.93 -0.11 -8.83
C GLY A 42 3.26 0.45 -7.56
N PRO A 43 3.79 0.11 -6.37
CA PRO A 43 3.15 0.38 -5.08
C PRO A 43 3.27 1.84 -4.60
N ASP A 44 4.26 2.58 -5.08
CA ASP A 44 4.62 3.89 -4.54
C ASP A 44 4.29 5.07 -5.49
N ASP A 45 3.79 4.78 -6.69
CA ASP A 45 3.48 5.80 -7.69
C ASP A 45 1.96 6.01 -7.80
N TRP A 46 1.45 6.94 -7.01
CA TRP A 46 0.04 7.33 -7.01
C TRP A 46 -0.28 8.32 -8.14
N ASP A 47 0.75 8.94 -8.73
CA ASP A 47 0.61 9.91 -9.82
C ASP A 47 0.55 9.21 -11.20
N ASP A 48 1.01 7.95 -11.30
CA ASP A 48 0.96 7.14 -12.53
C ASP A 48 -0.25 6.18 -12.58
N VAL A 49 -1.44 6.70 -12.28
CA VAL A 49 -2.70 5.98 -12.45
C VAL A 49 -3.29 6.29 -13.83
N ILE A 50 -3.14 5.34 -14.75
CA ILE A 50 -3.51 5.54 -16.15
C ILE A 50 -4.93 5.01 -16.39
N PRO A 51 -5.90 5.84 -16.84
CA PRO A 51 -7.23 5.36 -17.19
C PRO A 51 -7.16 4.49 -18.46
N ILE A 52 -7.74 3.29 -18.41
CA ILE A 52 -7.72 2.32 -19.52
C ILE A 52 -9.09 2.09 -20.13
N VAL A 53 -10.16 2.18 -19.33
CA VAL A 53 -11.53 1.93 -19.76
C VAL A 53 -12.46 2.92 -19.06
N ARG A 54 -13.42 3.46 -19.80
CA ARG A 54 -14.54 4.23 -19.27
C ARG A 54 -15.84 3.48 -19.58
N PHE A 55 -16.73 3.43 -18.61
CA PHE A 55 -18.05 2.83 -18.72
C PHE A 55 -19.09 3.91 -18.99
N GLU A 56 -20.07 3.57 -19.82
CA GLU A 56 -21.27 4.39 -19.97
C GLU A 56 -22.08 4.38 -18.66
N PRO A 57 -22.80 5.46 -18.32
CA PRO A 57 -23.59 5.54 -17.07
C PRO A 57 -24.67 4.45 -16.94
N ALA A 58 -25.07 3.84 -18.06
CA ALA A 58 -26.04 2.75 -18.08
C ALA A 58 -25.44 1.37 -17.78
N ALA A 59 -24.11 1.24 -17.71
CA ALA A 59 -23.45 -0.03 -17.40
C ALA A 59 -23.77 -0.46 -15.97
N SER A 60 -24.07 -1.75 -15.79
CA SER A 60 -24.37 -2.26 -14.45
C SER A 60 -23.10 -2.41 -13.61
N PHE A 61 -23.30 -2.48 -12.30
CA PHE A 61 -22.22 -2.76 -11.36
C PHE A 61 -21.52 -4.09 -11.68
N GLU A 62 -22.29 -5.13 -12.01
CA GLU A 62 -21.79 -6.47 -12.34
C GLU A 62 -20.94 -6.46 -13.63
N GLU A 63 -21.37 -5.69 -14.63
CA GLU A 63 -20.60 -5.51 -15.87
C GLU A 63 -19.25 -4.84 -15.58
N ILE A 64 -19.25 -3.77 -14.78
CA ILE A 64 -18.02 -3.06 -14.38
C ILE A 64 -17.11 -3.98 -13.56
N GLU A 65 -17.67 -4.68 -12.58
CA GLU A 65 -16.93 -5.54 -11.66
C GLU A 65 -16.28 -6.72 -12.40
N PHE A 66 -16.98 -7.29 -13.40
CA PHE A 66 -16.41 -8.33 -14.25
C PHE A 66 -15.09 -7.88 -14.89
N PHE A 67 -15.03 -6.67 -15.46
CA PHE A 67 -13.79 -6.15 -16.03
C PHE A 67 -12.76 -5.75 -14.98
N ALA A 68 -13.18 -5.23 -13.83
CA ALA A 68 -12.30 -4.89 -12.72
C ALA A 68 -11.56 -6.13 -12.18
N ALA A 69 -12.27 -7.25 -12.04
CA ALA A 69 -11.74 -8.52 -11.54
C ALA A 69 -10.99 -9.34 -12.61
N ALA A 70 -11.24 -9.08 -13.91
CA ALA A 70 -10.76 -9.92 -15.01
C ALA A 70 -9.26 -10.24 -14.97
N LEU A 71 -8.40 -9.27 -14.66
CA LEU A 71 -6.95 -9.51 -14.61
C LEU A 71 -6.56 -10.45 -13.46
N HIS A 72 -7.14 -10.24 -12.28
CA HIS A 72 -6.92 -11.09 -11.12
C HIS A 72 -7.42 -12.52 -11.39
N ASP A 73 -8.63 -12.65 -11.93
CA ASP A 73 -9.24 -13.96 -12.21
C ASP A 73 -8.46 -14.72 -13.30
N MET A 74 -7.97 -14.00 -14.31
CA MET A 74 -7.13 -14.61 -15.36
C MET A 74 -5.80 -15.11 -14.80
N ARG A 75 -5.16 -14.38 -13.87
CA ARG A 75 -3.96 -14.88 -13.16
C ARG A 75 -4.30 -16.16 -12.40
N PHE A 76 -5.37 -16.14 -11.62
CA PHE A 76 -5.83 -17.30 -10.85
C PHE A 76 -6.08 -18.53 -11.76
N VAL A 77 -6.81 -18.38 -12.86
CA VAL A 77 -7.10 -19.48 -13.80
C VAL A 77 -5.83 -20.01 -14.44
N LEU A 78 -4.93 -19.12 -14.91
CA LEU A 78 -3.68 -19.54 -15.54
C LEU A 78 -2.75 -20.28 -14.56
N ASP A 79 -2.71 -19.85 -13.30
CA ASP A 79 -1.96 -20.53 -12.24
C ASP A 79 -2.57 -21.89 -11.91
N ALA A 80 -3.89 -21.97 -11.79
CA ALA A 80 -4.59 -23.24 -11.58
C ALA A 80 -4.31 -24.24 -12.72
N LEU A 81 -4.33 -23.78 -13.98
CA LEU A 81 -3.97 -24.60 -15.14
C LEU A 81 -2.52 -25.06 -15.09
N SER A 82 -1.60 -24.19 -14.66
CA SER A 82 -0.17 -24.50 -14.54
C SER A 82 0.09 -25.56 -13.48
N ARG A 83 -0.51 -25.39 -12.28
CA ARG A 83 -0.43 -26.37 -11.19
C ARG A 83 -0.99 -27.72 -11.61
N THR A 84 -2.15 -27.73 -12.27
CA THR A 84 -2.77 -28.96 -12.77
C THR A 84 -1.87 -29.66 -13.80
N ALA A 85 -1.27 -28.92 -14.72
CA ALA A 85 -0.35 -29.49 -15.71
C ALA A 85 0.91 -30.10 -15.07
N ALA A 86 1.46 -29.46 -14.03
CA ALA A 86 2.59 -29.98 -13.27
C ALA A 86 2.25 -31.30 -12.58
N LEU A 87 1.11 -31.36 -11.88
CA LEU A 87 0.62 -32.57 -11.22
C LEU A 87 0.38 -33.72 -12.20
N VAL A 88 -0.25 -33.45 -13.35
CA VAL A 88 -0.46 -34.47 -14.39
C VAL A 88 0.87 -35.00 -14.92
N ARG A 89 1.87 -34.14 -15.08
CA ARG A 89 3.21 -34.56 -15.49
C ARG A 89 3.84 -35.43 -14.40
N GLU A 90 3.81 -35.03 -13.14
CA GLU A 90 4.32 -35.82 -12.03
C GLU A 90 3.67 -37.20 -11.97
N LEU A 91 2.33 -37.28 -12.01
CA LEU A 91 1.59 -38.55 -11.99
C LEU A 91 1.91 -39.44 -13.20
N ARG A 92 2.10 -38.86 -14.38
CA ARG A 92 2.50 -39.61 -15.59
C ARG A 92 3.95 -40.11 -15.53
N PHE A 93 4.81 -39.42 -14.80
CA PHE A 93 6.23 -39.76 -14.67
C PHE A 93 6.56 -40.53 -13.39
N GLN A 94 5.58 -40.86 -12.53
CA GLN A 94 5.81 -41.81 -11.44
C GLN A 94 6.09 -43.18 -12.06
N PRO A 95 7.31 -43.74 -11.90
CA PRO A 95 7.53 -45.12 -12.28
C PRO A 95 6.58 -45.97 -11.46
N VAL A 96 5.93 -46.95 -12.08
CA VAL A 96 5.18 -47.99 -11.36
C VAL A 96 6.12 -48.52 -10.29
N SER A 97 5.84 -48.17 -9.03
CA SER A 97 6.55 -48.70 -7.88
C SER A 97 6.32 -50.21 -7.89
N ALA A 98 7.24 -50.95 -8.50
CA ALA A 98 7.31 -52.39 -8.36
C ALA A 98 7.34 -52.68 -6.86
N GLY A 99 6.32 -53.39 -6.38
CA GLY A 99 6.00 -53.42 -4.97
C GLY A 99 7.10 -53.97 -4.07
N ARG A 100 7.13 -53.50 -2.82
CA ARG A 100 7.21 -54.38 -1.64
C ARG A 100 6.99 -53.65 -0.32
N SER A 101 6.15 -54.29 0.47
CA SER A 101 6.13 -54.42 1.93
C SER A 101 5.76 -53.22 2.82
N ALA A 102 4.59 -53.39 3.45
CA ALA A 102 4.25 -52.86 4.77
C ALA A 102 4.94 -53.70 5.89
N PRO A 103 4.74 -53.39 7.19
CA PRO A 103 5.78 -52.81 8.05
C PRO A 103 6.21 -53.75 9.20
N ALA A 104 7.35 -53.47 9.85
CA ALA A 104 7.72 -54.10 11.11
C ALA A 104 8.40 -53.13 12.07
N SER A 105 7.69 -52.92 13.18
CA SER A 105 8.15 -52.75 14.58
C SER A 105 9.04 -51.57 14.97
N VAL A 106 8.57 -50.64 15.83
CA VAL A 106 8.36 -50.67 17.31
C VAL A 106 9.64 -50.30 18.11
N HIS A 107 9.45 -49.34 19.03
CA HIS A 107 10.20 -48.99 20.26
C HIS A 107 11.37 -47.99 20.21
N GLY A 108 11.28 -47.01 21.12
CA GLY A 108 12.39 -46.17 21.55
C GLY A 108 11.96 -44.89 22.30
N LEU A 109 11.49 -45.03 23.55
CA LEU A 109 11.32 -43.94 24.51
C LEU A 109 12.67 -43.29 24.86
N ALA A 110 12.74 -41.95 24.90
CA ALA A 110 13.56 -41.18 25.85
C ALA A 110 13.22 -39.68 25.81
N GLN A 111 12.69 -39.14 26.92
CA GLN A 111 12.82 -37.73 27.34
C GLN A 111 13.97 -37.64 28.38
N PRO A 112 14.20 -36.49 29.05
CA PRO A 112 14.74 -35.20 28.59
C PRO A 112 16.05 -34.85 29.35
N SER A 113 16.78 -33.78 28.98
CA SER A 113 17.81 -33.21 29.87
C SER A 113 18.01 -31.70 29.69
N ALA A 114 18.10 -31.05 30.84
CA ALA A 114 18.15 -29.61 31.09
C ALA A 114 19.49 -28.94 30.72
N ALA A 115 19.48 -27.61 30.56
CA ALA A 115 20.23 -26.67 31.42
C ALA A 115 20.19 -25.23 30.86
N CYS A 116 19.72 -24.28 31.68
CA CYS A 116 20.20 -22.89 31.66
C CYS A 116 21.57 -22.83 32.37
N PRO A 117 22.38 -21.79 32.12
CA PRO A 117 22.42 -20.74 33.14
C PRO A 117 22.53 -19.30 32.60
N ALA A 118 22.11 -18.38 33.46
CA ALA A 118 22.32 -16.94 33.39
C ALA A 118 23.74 -16.57 33.85
N THR A 119 24.26 -15.42 33.39
CA THR A 119 25.29 -14.65 34.09
C THR A 119 25.06 -13.15 33.90
N GLU A 120 25.06 -12.46 35.04
CA GLU A 120 24.96 -11.02 35.29
C GLU A 120 26.30 -10.27 35.13
N GLY A 121 26.23 -8.93 35.19
CA GLY A 121 27.33 -8.00 35.46
C GLY A 121 27.57 -7.04 34.28
N GLY A 122 27.33 -5.73 34.31
CA GLY A 122 27.32 -4.77 35.42
C GLY A 122 28.67 -4.05 35.51
N ASN A 123 28.80 -2.84 34.93
CA ASN A 123 29.24 -1.61 35.62
C ASN A 123 29.41 -0.43 34.65
N SER A 124 28.86 0.74 35.02
CA SER A 124 29.37 2.07 34.60
C SER A 124 30.64 2.40 35.43
N PRO A 125 31.38 3.53 35.21
CA PRO A 125 30.88 4.85 35.59
C PRO A 125 31.37 6.03 34.72
N ALA A 126 30.86 7.20 35.10
CA ALA A 126 31.09 8.54 34.55
C ALA A 126 32.46 9.15 34.88
N SER A 127 32.83 10.19 34.14
CA SER A 127 33.63 11.40 34.50
C SER A 127 33.54 12.35 33.28
N GLU A 128 32.88 13.52 33.28
CA GLU A 128 33.13 14.76 34.03
C GLU A 128 34.22 15.65 33.40
N GLU A 129 33.82 16.81 32.82
CA GLU A 129 34.50 18.13 32.88
C GLU A 129 33.68 19.15 32.05
N ARG A 130 33.00 20.13 32.69
CA ARG A 130 33.41 21.55 32.93
C ARG A 130 33.66 22.35 31.63
N ALA A 131 33.20 23.59 31.41
CA ALA A 131 32.84 24.70 32.28
C ALA A 131 31.90 25.69 31.51
N ALA A 132 31.02 26.44 32.18
CA ALA A 132 31.06 27.91 32.37
C ALA A 132 31.11 28.76 31.06
N GLN A 133 30.32 29.82 30.81
CA GLN A 133 29.93 30.93 31.67
C GLN A 133 28.98 31.88 30.87
N ARG A 134 27.83 32.22 31.50
CA ARG A 134 27.07 33.49 31.60
C ARG A 134 26.96 34.61 30.52
N ASP A 135 25.76 35.22 30.61
CA ASP A 135 25.35 36.65 30.52
C ASP A 135 25.34 37.38 29.17
N ALA A 136 24.14 37.83 28.73
CA ALA A 136 23.73 39.24 28.79
C ALA A 136 22.47 39.53 27.94
N ALA A 137 21.73 40.56 28.35
CA ALA A 137 20.42 40.96 27.88
C ALA A 137 20.44 41.95 26.70
N GLY A 138 19.34 41.96 25.92
CA GLY A 138 18.67 43.20 25.50
C GLY A 138 18.97 43.78 24.11
N PRO A 139 18.05 44.62 23.57
CA PRO A 139 17.51 44.48 22.21
C PRO A 139 17.70 45.72 21.29
N ALA A 140 17.48 45.62 19.97
CA ALA A 140 17.06 46.74 19.09
C ALA A 140 16.69 46.31 17.64
N SER A 141 15.41 46.50 17.27
CA SER A 141 14.85 47.17 16.07
C SER A 141 15.82 48.03 15.20
N LEU A 142 15.73 48.29 13.87
CA LEU A 142 14.74 48.23 12.77
C LEU A 142 15.55 48.39 11.40
N PRO A 143 15.02 48.91 10.27
CA PRO A 143 14.52 48.19 9.08
C PRO A 143 15.29 48.51 7.76
N GLY A 144 14.98 47.83 6.66
CA GLY A 144 15.49 48.18 5.33
C GLY A 144 14.72 47.49 4.21
N ASP A 145 14.19 48.31 3.29
CA ASP A 145 13.16 48.00 2.29
C ASP A 145 13.79 48.00 0.87
N GLN A 146 13.53 46.93 0.10
CA GLN A 146 13.42 46.85 -1.38
C GLN A 146 14.72 46.86 -2.27
N PRO A 147 14.63 46.55 -3.60
CA PRO A 147 14.31 45.25 -4.24
C PRO A 147 15.22 44.91 -5.47
N GLY A 148 15.11 43.71 -6.06
CA GLY A 148 15.33 43.50 -7.51
C GLY A 148 16.38 42.45 -8.01
N VAL A 149 15.85 41.35 -8.59
CA VAL A 149 16.19 40.63 -9.86
C VAL A 149 17.66 40.27 -10.20
N SER A 150 18.06 39.08 -10.71
CA SER A 150 17.35 37.86 -11.16
C SER A 150 18.32 36.66 -11.29
N ASP A 151 17.75 35.46 -11.07
CA ASP A 151 17.91 34.22 -11.85
C ASP A 151 19.28 33.57 -12.08
N THR A 152 19.59 32.60 -11.20
CA THR A 152 20.18 31.32 -11.63
C THR A 152 19.50 30.12 -10.95
N ALA A 153 18.93 29.24 -11.77
CA ALA A 153 18.76 27.80 -11.57
C ALA A 153 17.96 27.26 -10.35
N ARG A 154 16.68 26.90 -10.60
CA ARG A 154 16.16 25.50 -10.55
C ARG A 154 14.66 25.51 -10.81
N GLU A 155 14.18 24.66 -11.71
CA GLU A 155 12.78 24.24 -11.76
C GLU A 155 12.40 23.65 -10.40
N ALA A 156 11.75 24.46 -9.57
CA ALA A 156 11.08 23.99 -8.37
C ALA A 156 9.78 23.30 -8.80
N LYS A 157 9.83 21.97 -8.90
CA LYS A 157 8.63 21.11 -8.95
C LYS A 157 7.69 21.60 -7.83
N ALA A 158 6.45 21.96 -8.19
CA ALA A 158 5.49 22.51 -7.25
C ALA A 158 5.44 21.66 -5.96
N PRO A 159 5.35 22.28 -4.77
CA PRO A 159 5.26 21.53 -3.52
C PRO A 159 4.09 20.55 -3.58
N PRO A 160 4.23 19.31 -3.08
CA PRO A 160 3.12 18.38 -2.98
C PRO A 160 1.96 19.03 -2.22
N ASP A 161 0.78 19.11 -2.84
CA ASP A 161 -0.41 19.70 -2.22
C ASP A 161 -1.07 18.66 -1.30
N TYR A 162 -0.55 18.55 -0.08
CA TYR A 162 -1.08 17.68 0.97
C TYR A 162 -2.50 18.08 1.38
N ALA A 163 -2.89 19.35 1.22
CA ALA A 163 -4.24 19.80 1.50
C ALA A 163 -5.26 19.20 0.51
N ALA A 164 -4.91 19.17 -0.78
CA ALA A 164 -5.72 18.54 -1.82
C ALA A 164 -5.79 17.01 -1.65
N GLU A 165 -4.64 16.37 -1.38
CA GLU A 165 -4.59 14.92 -1.10
C GLU A 165 -5.49 14.54 0.10
N CYS A 166 -5.44 15.35 1.17
CA CYS A 166 -6.26 15.15 2.34
C CYS A 166 -7.76 15.27 2.04
N ALA A 167 -8.17 16.21 1.20
CA ALA A 167 -9.56 16.33 0.78
C ALA A 167 -10.03 15.07 0.03
N MET A 168 -9.28 14.61 -0.96
CA MET A 168 -9.62 13.42 -1.75
C MET A 168 -9.70 12.15 -0.90
N LYS A 169 -8.77 11.96 0.05
CA LYS A 169 -8.81 10.80 0.96
C LYS A 169 -10.01 10.84 1.91
N CYS A 170 -10.43 12.02 2.37
CA CYS A 170 -11.59 12.16 3.26
C CYS A 170 -12.91 11.68 2.61
N GLU A 171 -13.02 11.80 1.29
CA GLU A 171 -14.23 11.42 0.54
C GLU A 171 -14.29 9.90 0.27
N ALA A 172 -13.14 9.22 0.23
CA ALA A 172 -13.04 7.80 -0.07
C ALA A 172 -13.73 6.93 1.02
N PRO A 173 -14.72 6.08 0.67
CA PRO A 173 -15.46 5.25 1.65
C PRO A 173 -14.57 4.31 2.47
N VAL A 174 -13.50 3.79 1.87
CA VAL A 174 -12.53 2.90 2.54
C VAL A 174 -11.76 3.64 3.63
N PHE A 175 -11.44 4.91 3.41
CA PHE A 175 -10.79 5.75 4.41
C PHE A 175 -11.72 6.07 5.58
N LYS A 176 -13.03 6.22 5.32
CA LYS A 176 -14.04 6.38 6.38
C LYS A 176 -14.12 5.13 7.27
N LYS A 177 -14.10 3.94 6.67
CA LYS A 177 -14.06 2.66 7.40
C LYS A 177 -12.79 2.54 8.27
N PHE A 178 -11.63 2.91 7.74
CA PHE A 178 -10.38 2.98 8.51
C PHE A 178 -10.51 3.92 9.72
N LEU A 179 -11.10 5.10 9.54
CA LEU A 179 -11.30 6.04 10.65
C LEU A 179 -12.33 5.55 11.68
N GLU A 180 -13.34 4.77 11.27
CA GLU A 180 -14.27 4.10 12.17
C GLU A 180 -13.53 3.07 13.05
N GLU A 181 -12.76 2.18 12.43
CA GLU A 181 -12.11 1.05 13.10
C GLU A 181 -10.88 1.47 13.93
N CYS A 182 -9.99 2.29 13.38
CA CYS A 182 -8.72 2.64 14.02
C CYS A 182 -8.81 3.91 14.87
N HIS A 183 -9.72 4.82 14.52
CA HIS A 183 -9.81 6.15 15.14
C HIS A 183 -11.18 6.44 15.77
N GLY A 184 -12.08 5.46 15.84
CA GLY A 184 -13.34 5.54 16.57
C GLY A 184 -14.31 6.59 16.02
N LEU A 185 -14.33 6.82 14.70
CA LEU A 185 -15.30 7.73 14.08
C LEU A 185 -16.73 7.17 14.23
N GLU A 186 -17.54 7.82 15.05
CA GLU A 186 -18.95 7.42 15.25
C GLU A 186 -19.80 7.72 14.01
N ARG A 187 -20.75 6.82 13.72
CA ARG A 187 -21.73 7.01 12.65
C ARG A 187 -22.60 8.25 12.91
N PRO A 188 -23.06 8.97 11.85
CA PRO A 188 -22.87 8.68 10.42
C PRO A 188 -21.49 9.08 9.86
N LEU A 189 -21.01 8.30 8.88
CA LEU A 189 -19.73 8.45 8.16
C LEU A 189 -19.82 9.52 7.06
N THR A 190 -20.07 10.78 7.44
CA THR A 190 -20.15 11.92 6.51
C THR A 190 -18.78 12.55 6.27
N ASP A 191 -18.57 13.14 5.10
CA ASP A 191 -17.30 13.77 4.70
C ASP A 191 -16.88 14.88 5.68
N GLU A 192 -17.86 15.59 6.21
CA GLU A 192 -17.66 16.71 7.13
C GLU A 192 -17.16 16.24 8.50
N ARG A 193 -17.68 15.13 9.04
CA ARG A 193 -17.19 14.53 10.28
C ARG A 193 -15.81 13.90 10.11
N VAL A 194 -15.57 13.28 8.97
CA VAL A 194 -14.24 12.77 8.58
C VAL A 194 -13.22 13.90 8.57
N ALA A 195 -13.55 15.03 7.94
CA ALA A 195 -12.69 16.21 7.90
C ALA A 195 -12.37 16.76 9.30
N VAL A 196 -13.37 16.84 10.19
CA VAL A 196 -13.18 17.27 11.58
C VAL A 196 -12.28 16.29 12.34
N ARG A 197 -12.49 14.98 12.14
CA ARG A 197 -11.67 13.96 12.82
C ARG A 197 -10.22 13.98 12.36
N VAL A 198 -9.98 14.12 11.06
CA VAL A 198 -8.63 14.24 10.49
C VAL A 198 -7.90 15.47 11.05
N ARG A 199 -8.57 16.63 11.13
CA ARG A 199 -7.99 17.83 11.76
C ARG A 199 -7.60 17.60 13.22
N SER A 200 -8.46 16.90 13.97
CA SER A 200 -8.19 16.54 15.36
C SER A 200 -7.01 15.57 15.53
N ILE A 201 -6.84 14.61 14.61
CA ILE A 201 -5.71 13.65 14.65
C ILE A 201 -4.40 14.35 14.30
N LEU A 202 -4.43 15.27 13.33
CA LEU A 202 -3.23 15.95 12.82
C LEU A 202 -2.87 17.21 13.62
N ASP A 203 -3.71 17.63 14.56
CA ASP A 203 -3.59 18.86 15.34
C ASP A 203 -3.39 20.09 14.43
N ILE A 204 -4.32 20.26 13.48
CA ILE A 204 -4.34 21.39 12.53
C ILE A 204 -5.70 22.07 12.53
N LYS A 205 -5.74 23.38 12.30
CA LYS A 205 -7.03 24.12 12.22
C LYS A 205 -7.57 24.13 10.80
N SER A 206 -6.69 24.13 9.81
CA SER A 206 -7.03 24.13 8.39
C SER A 206 -6.21 23.12 7.60
N ARG A 207 -6.78 22.57 6.53
CA ARG A 207 -6.06 21.67 5.60
C ARG A 207 -4.85 22.36 4.96
N ARG A 208 -4.93 23.68 4.77
CA ARG A 208 -3.83 24.49 4.21
C ARG A 208 -2.56 24.43 5.06
N GLU A 209 -2.68 24.24 6.38
CA GLU A 209 -1.53 24.10 7.28
C GLU A 209 -0.67 22.88 6.95
N LEU A 210 -1.20 21.87 6.25
CA LEU A 210 -0.42 20.73 5.78
C LEU A 210 0.65 21.12 4.74
N ASN A 211 0.42 22.19 3.97
CA ASN A 211 1.37 22.67 2.96
C ASN A 211 2.36 23.67 3.54
N GLU A 212 2.02 24.30 4.67
CA GLU A 212 2.80 25.38 5.28
C GLU A 212 3.66 24.87 6.45
N ASP A 213 3.17 23.90 7.24
CA ASP A 213 3.90 23.31 8.36
C ASP A 213 4.46 21.91 8.02
N PRO A 214 5.80 21.75 7.96
CA PRO A 214 6.41 20.44 7.72
C PRO A 214 6.17 19.45 8.86
N ALA A 215 5.85 19.88 10.09
CA ALA A 215 5.48 18.98 11.17
C ALA A 215 4.07 18.39 10.97
N ALA A 216 3.10 19.21 10.57
CA ALA A 216 1.78 18.75 10.15
C ALA A 216 1.87 17.78 8.94
N ALA A 217 2.69 18.09 7.94
CA ALA A 217 2.92 17.20 6.79
C ALA A 217 3.53 15.84 7.18
N ARG A 218 4.39 15.79 8.22
CA ARG A 218 4.92 14.53 8.75
C ARG A 218 3.82 13.69 9.41
N ARG A 219 2.96 14.32 10.23
CA ARG A 219 1.82 13.63 10.86
C ARG A 219 0.85 13.10 9.81
N TRP A 220 0.59 13.88 8.76
CA TRP A 220 -0.24 13.45 7.63
C TRP A 220 0.32 12.20 6.94
N ARG A 221 1.61 12.21 6.58
CA ARG A 221 2.27 11.06 5.94
C ARG A 221 2.28 9.81 6.84
N ALA A 222 2.43 9.98 8.15
CA ALA A 222 2.32 8.88 9.10
C ALA A 222 0.91 8.27 9.09
N LEU A 223 -0.13 9.11 9.13
CA LEU A 223 -1.52 8.65 9.07
C LEU A 223 -1.83 7.91 7.76
N VAL A 224 -1.33 8.42 6.62
CA VAL A 224 -1.50 7.75 5.32
C VAL A 224 -0.79 6.39 5.30
N LYS A 225 0.41 6.30 5.88
CA LYS A 225 1.13 5.02 6.00
C LYS A 225 0.38 4.01 6.86
N ASP A 226 -0.20 4.44 7.97
CA ASP A 226 -1.01 3.58 8.85
C ASP A 226 -2.27 3.09 8.13
N PHE A 227 -2.92 3.97 7.35
CA PHE A 227 -4.03 3.58 6.49
C PHE A 227 -3.63 2.52 5.45
N ASP A 228 -2.50 2.67 4.77
CA ASP A 228 -2.03 1.70 3.78
C ASP A 228 -1.69 0.35 4.41
N LEU A 229 -1.13 0.35 5.63
CA LEU A 229 -0.87 -0.87 6.40
C LEU A 229 -2.17 -1.57 6.82
N TRP A 230 -3.13 -0.82 7.36
CA TRP A 230 -4.45 -1.37 7.70
C TRP A 230 -5.15 -1.93 6.45
N ARG A 231 -5.06 -1.25 5.30
CA ARG A 231 -5.66 -1.73 4.04
C ARG A 231 -5.03 -3.03 3.57
N LYS A 232 -3.70 -3.17 3.66
CA LYS A 232 -3.01 -4.43 3.34
C LYS A 232 -3.43 -5.58 4.25
N GLN A 233 -3.76 -5.29 5.51
CA GLN A 233 -4.27 -6.29 6.46
C GLN A 233 -5.74 -6.65 6.19
N ASP A 234 -6.61 -5.68 5.90
CA ASP A 234 -8.04 -5.91 5.58
C ASP A 234 -8.21 -6.71 4.27
N GLN A 235 -7.29 -6.56 3.30
CA GLN A 235 -7.28 -7.33 2.04
C GLN A 235 -6.71 -8.75 2.16
N GLY A 236 -5.90 -9.03 3.18
CA GLY A 236 -5.32 -10.37 3.42
C GLY A 236 -6.15 -11.24 4.38
N ALA A 237 -7.16 -10.67 5.03
CA ALA A 237 -8.03 -11.34 6.00
C ALA A 237 -9.40 -11.74 5.43
N ARG A 238 -9.64 -11.54 4.13
CA ARG A 238 -10.84 -11.93 3.39
C ARG A 238 -10.48 -12.94 2.31
#